data_AF-A0A211ZI66-F1
#
_entry.id   AF-A0A211ZI66-F1
#
_cell.length_a   1.000
_cell.length_b   1.000
_cell.length_c   1.000
_cell.angle_alpha   90.00
_cell.angle_beta   90.00
_cell.angle_gamma   90.00
#
_symmetry.space_group_name_H-M   'P 1'
#
loop_
_entity.id
_entity.type
_entity.pdbx_description
1 polymer ?
#
loop_
_entity_poly.entity_id
_entity_poly.type
_entity_poly.pdbx_seq_one_letter_code
_entity_poly.pdbx_strand_id
1 'polypeptide(L)'
;MVALDWGTSSLRAWLLDASGAVRDEAAAPLGILKVPGGDFDAVFRQIVERWSPTAAIASGMIGSRQGWAEAPYADCPADEAALVKGLIEVPTSLGITLRIVPGVSRVDADGIPDVMRGEEVQILGDAPAAGRRLYVLPGTHSKWALAEDGRIAWFATSMTGEAFAVLAEHSILGRLMDGRAYDRPAFRRGLSVGAGAGGGLLRRLFSARTLGLFGELEPKAAGSYLSGLLIGAEVADARATVASATGTAPDEVTIVGGAELSARYAEAIEAAGLTSRIAPADTTVRALWRLAKHAELV
;
A
#
# COMPACT_ATOMS: atom_id res chain seq x y z
N MET A 1 24.14 1.50 7.66
CA MET A 1 23.36 2.37 6.74
C MET A 1 22.03 2.71 7.37
N VAL A 2 21.31 3.71 6.86
CA VAL A 2 19.91 3.97 7.23
C VAL A 2 18.97 3.69 6.07
N ALA A 3 17.84 3.07 6.38
CA ALA A 3 16.75 2.83 5.44
C ALA A 3 15.53 3.61 5.91
N LEU A 4 14.80 4.24 4.99
CA LEU A 4 13.63 5.05 5.30
C LEU A 4 12.44 4.63 4.45
N ASP A 5 11.28 4.61 5.07
CA ASP A 5 10.00 4.56 4.40
C ASP A 5 9.23 5.83 4.72
N TRP A 6 9.10 6.70 3.73
CA TRP A 6 8.62 8.04 3.92
C TRP A 6 7.38 8.29 3.07
N GLY A 7 6.23 7.99 3.66
CA GLY A 7 4.93 8.08 3.04
C GLY A 7 4.28 9.47 3.16
N THR A 8 3.02 9.55 2.74
CA THR A 8 2.22 10.79 2.76
C THR A 8 1.99 11.31 4.18
N SER A 9 1.74 10.42 5.14
CA SER A 9 1.27 10.76 6.49
C SER A 9 2.28 10.49 7.61
N SER A 10 3.28 9.63 7.37
CA SER A 10 4.28 9.23 8.36
C SER A 10 5.64 8.95 7.72
N LEU A 11 6.65 8.95 8.57
CA LEU A 11 8.03 8.57 8.26
C LEU A 11 8.44 7.45 9.23
N ARG A 12 9.07 6.41 8.70
CA ARG A 12 9.75 5.35 9.46
C ARG A 12 11.19 5.26 8.99
N ALA A 13 12.12 5.05 9.91
CA ALA A 13 13.54 4.93 9.63
C ALA A 13 14.16 3.81 10.47
N TRP A 14 15.14 3.12 9.90
CA TRP A 14 15.85 2.02 10.53
C TRP A 14 17.36 2.18 10.36
N LEU A 15 18.11 1.97 11.44
CA LEU A 15 19.55 1.76 11.39
C LEU A 15 19.83 0.28 11.11
N LEU A 16 20.53 0.00 10.02
CA LEU A 16 20.87 -1.35 9.59
C LEU A 16 22.37 -1.60 9.68
N ASP A 17 22.75 -2.81 10.10
CA ASP A 17 24.11 -3.30 9.99
C ASP A 17 24.42 -3.89 8.59
N ALA A 18 25.65 -4.39 8.42
CA ALA A 18 26.11 -4.97 7.16
C ALA A 18 25.33 -6.24 6.72
N SER A 19 24.67 -6.94 7.66
CA SER A 19 23.83 -8.10 7.37
C SER A 19 22.37 -7.73 7.05
N GLY A 20 22.00 -6.46 7.19
CA GLY A 20 20.63 -5.98 7.05
C GLY A 20 19.80 -6.11 8.32
N ALA A 21 20.41 -6.46 9.46
CA ALA A 21 19.70 -6.54 10.74
C ALA A 21 19.42 -5.13 11.28
N VAL A 22 18.19 -4.92 11.74
CA VAL A 22 17.76 -3.67 12.41
C VAL A 22 18.46 -3.56 13.75
N ARG A 23 19.17 -2.44 13.97
CA ARG A 23 19.89 -2.11 15.20
C ARG A 23 19.19 -1.04 16.03
N ASP A 24 18.49 -0.14 15.37
CA ASP A 24 17.63 0.86 16.00
C ASP A 24 16.55 1.31 15.00
N GLU A 25 15.47 1.90 15.49
CA GLU A 25 14.36 2.40 14.69
C GLU A 25 13.87 3.77 15.15
N ALA A 26 13.24 4.51 14.25
CA ALA A 26 12.53 5.74 14.56
C ALA A 26 11.25 5.84 13.72
N ALA A 27 10.24 6.48 14.28
CA ALA A 27 9.03 6.85 13.56
C ALA A 27 8.61 8.27 13.93
N ALA A 28 8.05 8.98 12.96
CA ALA A 28 7.50 10.32 13.17
C ALA A 28 6.22 10.51 12.36
N PRO A 29 5.23 11.28 12.85
CA PRO A 29 4.04 11.64 12.11
C PRO A 29 4.33 12.77 11.08
N LEU A 30 5.50 12.72 10.44
CA LEU A 30 6.04 13.71 9.52
C LEU A 30 6.13 13.14 8.10
N GLY A 31 5.01 12.63 7.59
CA GLY A 31 4.90 12.30 6.16
C GLY A 31 5.01 13.55 5.28
N ILE A 32 5.16 13.37 3.96
CA ILE A 32 5.55 14.48 3.08
C ILE A 32 4.61 15.70 3.12
N LEU A 33 3.32 15.52 3.42
CA LEU A 33 2.36 16.63 3.53
C LEU A 33 2.43 17.40 4.86
N LYS A 34 3.18 16.87 5.84
CA LYS A 34 3.30 17.43 7.19
C LYS A 34 4.68 18.00 7.48
N VAL A 35 5.60 17.94 6.51
CA VAL A 35 6.95 18.51 6.63
C VAL A 35 6.84 20.04 6.55
N PRO A 36 7.20 20.79 7.62
CA PRO A 36 7.10 22.24 7.61
C PRO A 36 7.96 22.85 6.50
N GLY A 37 7.34 23.68 5.65
CA GLY A 37 8.03 24.34 4.54
C GLY A 37 8.62 23.40 3.48
N GLY A 38 8.33 22.09 3.53
CA GLY A 38 8.99 21.11 2.66
C GLY A 38 10.48 20.90 2.97
N ASP A 39 10.94 21.24 4.18
CA ASP A 39 12.33 21.03 4.60
C ASP A 39 12.60 19.57 4.99
N PHE A 40 12.65 18.71 3.97
CA PHE A 40 12.90 17.28 4.12
C PHE A 40 14.30 17.00 4.68
N ASP A 41 15.31 17.79 4.31
CA ASP A 41 16.67 17.61 4.79
C ASP A 41 16.78 17.84 6.31
N ALA A 42 16.07 18.84 6.84
CA ALA A 42 16.03 19.05 8.29
C ALA A 42 15.37 17.90 9.05
N VAL A 43 14.24 17.39 8.54
CA VAL A 43 13.56 16.24 9.16
C VAL A 43 14.43 14.98 9.07
N PHE A 44 15.06 14.74 7.90
CA PHE A 44 15.99 13.63 7.71
C PHE A 44 17.12 13.68 8.74
N ARG A 45 17.82 14.81 8.83
CA ARG A 45 18.90 15.02 9.81
C ARG A 45 18.43 14.78 11.23
N GLN A 46 17.33 15.41 11.64
CA GLN A 46 16.77 15.27 12.99
C GLN A 46 16.54 13.80 13.37
N ILE A 47 16.09 12.98 12.41
CA ILE A 47 15.79 11.57 12.64
C ILE A 47 17.06 10.73 12.61
N VAL A 48 17.97 10.93 11.66
CA VAL A 48 19.05 9.95 11.40
C VAL A 48 20.43 10.35 11.94
N GLU A 49 20.66 11.62 12.31
CA GLU A 49 21.98 12.13 12.73
C GLU A 49 22.55 11.37 13.93
N ARG A 50 21.69 10.99 14.88
CA ARG A 50 22.07 10.22 16.08
C ARG A 50 22.74 8.88 15.78
N TRP A 51 22.59 8.36 14.56
CA TRP A 51 23.16 7.10 14.10
C TRP A 51 24.46 7.26 13.31
N SER A 52 24.87 8.50 13.02
CA SER A 52 26.03 8.81 12.18
C SER A 52 26.12 7.93 10.92
N PRO A 53 25.06 7.90 10.08
CA PRO A 53 24.97 6.98 8.96
C PRO A 53 26.03 7.27 7.89
N THR A 54 26.58 6.20 7.30
CA THR A 54 27.52 6.28 6.16
C THR A 54 26.83 6.20 4.81
N ALA A 55 25.57 5.74 4.77
CA ALA A 55 24.75 5.60 3.57
C ALA A 55 23.28 5.67 3.95
N ALA A 56 22.45 6.20 3.05
CA ALA A 56 21.01 6.32 3.23
C ALA A 56 20.23 5.93 1.97
N ILE A 57 19.13 5.20 2.16
CA ILE A 57 18.18 4.87 1.09
C ILE A 57 16.74 5.09 1.58
N ALA A 58 15.87 5.64 0.73
CA ALA A 58 14.48 5.89 1.07
C ALA A 58 13.51 5.41 -0.03
N SER A 59 12.36 4.88 0.36
CA SER A 59 11.22 4.58 -0.51
C SER A 59 9.99 5.42 -0.15
N GLY A 60 8.98 5.34 -1.02
CA GLY A 60 7.68 5.96 -0.79
C GLY A 60 7.58 7.37 -1.36
N MET A 61 6.64 8.14 -0.81
CA MET A 61 6.21 9.42 -1.36
C MET A 61 7.28 10.52 -1.31
N ILE A 62 8.39 10.32 -0.60
CA ILE A 62 9.56 11.20 -0.67
C ILE A 62 10.14 11.31 -2.10
N GLY A 63 9.91 10.31 -2.95
CA GLY A 63 10.25 10.32 -4.37
C GLY A 63 9.18 10.89 -5.30
N SER A 64 8.06 11.39 -4.78
CA SER A 64 6.97 11.94 -5.60
C SER A 64 7.27 13.37 -6.05
N ARG A 65 6.40 13.92 -6.92
CA ARG A 65 6.46 15.34 -7.36
C ARG A 65 6.35 16.35 -6.21
N GLN A 66 5.73 15.94 -5.09
CA GLN A 66 5.59 16.75 -3.88
C GLN A 66 6.56 16.28 -2.77
N GLY A 67 7.46 15.34 -3.09
CA GLY A 67 8.49 14.85 -2.19
C GLY A 67 9.77 15.69 -2.25
N TRP A 68 10.87 15.13 -1.77
CA TRP A 68 12.17 15.81 -1.73
C TRP A 68 12.78 15.92 -3.14
N ALA A 69 12.71 14.85 -3.92
CA ALA A 69 13.11 14.86 -5.32
C ALA A 69 12.24 13.88 -6.10
N GLU A 70 11.76 14.29 -7.29
CA GLU A 70 10.95 13.41 -8.14
C GLU A 70 11.81 12.27 -8.69
N ALA A 71 11.48 11.04 -8.32
CA ALA A 71 12.03 9.82 -8.88
C ALA A 71 11.11 9.30 -10.00
N PRO A 72 11.55 9.29 -11.28
CA PRO A 72 10.79 8.73 -12.39
C PRO A 72 10.40 7.29 -12.12
N TYR A 73 9.25 6.86 -12.64
CA TYR A 73 8.79 5.49 -12.46
C TYR A 73 9.67 4.51 -13.28
N ALA A 74 9.88 3.32 -12.74
CA ALA A 74 10.34 2.16 -13.50
C ALA A 74 9.15 1.48 -14.19
N ASP A 75 9.35 1.01 -15.41
CA ASP A 75 8.30 0.30 -16.14
C ASP A 75 8.11 -1.13 -15.61
N CYS A 76 6.85 -1.54 -15.45
CA CYS A 76 6.47 -2.92 -15.17
C CYS A 76 6.59 -3.78 -16.45
N PRO A 77 7.17 -4.99 -16.41
CA PRO A 77 7.68 -5.69 -15.22
C PRO A 77 8.96 -5.10 -14.62
N ALA A 78 9.02 -5.01 -13.29
CA ALA A 78 10.13 -4.40 -12.56
C ALA A 78 10.69 -5.33 -11.48
N ASP A 79 12.00 -5.57 -11.52
CA ASP A 79 12.78 -6.28 -10.49
C ASP A 79 13.67 -5.31 -9.70
N GLU A 80 14.49 -5.84 -8.78
CA GLU A 80 15.45 -5.03 -8.02
C GLU A 80 16.43 -4.26 -8.92
N ALA A 81 16.88 -4.86 -10.04
CA ALA A 81 17.81 -4.21 -10.96
C ALA A 81 17.17 -3.00 -11.65
N ALA A 82 15.89 -3.11 -12.03
CA ALA A 82 15.11 -2.01 -12.59
C ALA A 82 15.00 -0.84 -11.60
N LEU A 83 14.75 -1.11 -10.32
CA LEU A 83 14.68 -0.07 -9.29
C LEU A 83 16.05 0.56 -9.00
N VAL A 84 17.12 -0.25 -8.93
CA VAL A 84 18.50 0.25 -8.72
C VAL A 84 18.93 1.20 -9.83
N LYS A 85 18.61 0.85 -11.08
CA LYS A 85 18.91 1.70 -12.25
C LYS A 85 18.23 3.08 -12.17
N GLY A 86 17.06 3.17 -11.54
CA GLY A 86 16.29 4.40 -11.40
C GLY A 86 16.50 5.16 -10.09
N LEU A 87 17.48 4.77 -9.26
CA LEU A 87 17.76 5.48 -8.01
C LEU A 87 18.13 6.94 -8.29
N ILE A 88 17.49 7.85 -7.56
CA ILE A 88 17.84 9.27 -7.58
C ILE A 88 18.77 9.59 -6.42
N GLU A 89 19.74 10.47 -6.65
CA GLU A 89 20.68 10.94 -5.66
C GLU A 89 20.29 12.32 -5.14
N VAL A 90 20.26 12.46 -3.81
CA VAL A 90 19.99 13.72 -3.13
C VAL A 90 21.09 13.99 -2.11
N PRO A 91 21.93 15.03 -2.31
CA PRO A 91 22.89 15.46 -1.31
C PRO A 91 22.18 15.92 -0.03
N THR A 92 22.70 15.52 1.13
CA THR A 92 22.12 15.89 2.44
C THR A 92 23.07 16.79 3.23
N SER A 93 22.54 17.55 4.19
CA SER A 93 23.35 18.34 5.12
C SER A 93 24.25 17.53 6.04
N LEU A 94 24.04 16.20 6.14
CA LEU A 94 24.92 15.28 6.87
C LEU A 94 26.19 14.90 6.09
N GLY A 95 26.39 15.42 4.88
CA GLY A 95 27.55 15.10 4.05
C GLY A 95 27.49 13.70 3.41
N ILE A 96 26.34 13.03 3.49
CA ILE A 96 26.06 11.78 2.77
C ILE A 96 25.03 12.00 1.66
N THR A 97 25.00 11.11 0.69
CA THR A 97 23.99 11.08 -0.37
C THR A 97 22.84 10.17 0.04
N LEU A 98 21.62 10.69 0.01
CA LEU A 98 20.40 9.90 0.09
C LEU A 98 20.04 9.34 -1.29
N ARG A 99 19.82 8.03 -1.36
CA ARG A 99 19.28 7.36 -2.56
C ARG A 99 17.76 7.20 -2.43
N ILE A 100 17.00 7.66 -3.41
CA ILE A 100 15.53 7.53 -3.42
C ILE A 100 15.12 6.48 -4.45
N VAL A 101 14.36 5.48 -4.00
CA VAL A 101 13.84 4.39 -4.82
C VAL A 101 12.70 4.90 -5.73
N PRO A 102 12.73 4.60 -7.04
CA PRO A 102 11.64 4.94 -7.94
C PRO A 102 10.38 4.12 -7.63
N GLY A 103 9.21 4.67 -7.92
CA GLY A 103 7.98 3.88 -7.97
C GLY A 103 7.94 3.01 -9.24
N VAL A 104 6.87 2.23 -9.41
CA VAL A 104 6.63 1.43 -10.61
C VAL A 104 5.38 1.92 -11.35
N SER A 105 5.46 2.02 -12.67
CA SER A 105 4.34 2.34 -13.56
C SER A 105 4.00 1.17 -14.47
N ARG A 106 2.73 1.10 -14.85
CA ARG A 106 2.21 0.17 -15.84
C ARG A 106 1.21 0.90 -16.73
N VAL A 107 1.07 0.46 -17.97
CA VAL A 107 0.02 0.91 -18.88
C VAL A 107 -0.86 -0.29 -19.25
N ASP A 108 -2.17 -0.16 -19.06
CA ASP A 108 -3.15 -1.16 -19.45
C ASP A 108 -3.33 -1.25 -20.97
N ALA A 109 -3.99 -2.31 -21.44
CA ALA A 109 -4.23 -2.53 -22.86
C ALA A 109 -5.08 -1.42 -23.52
N ASP A 110 -5.85 -0.69 -22.72
CA ASP A 110 -6.65 0.48 -23.15
C ASP A 110 -5.85 1.80 -23.10
N GLY A 111 -4.58 1.77 -22.72
CA GLY A 111 -3.70 2.94 -22.65
C GLY A 111 -3.78 3.73 -21.34
N ILE A 112 -4.54 3.27 -20.35
CA ILE A 112 -4.64 3.94 -19.05
C ILE A 112 -3.44 3.55 -18.18
N PRO A 113 -2.70 4.53 -17.61
CA PRO A 113 -1.58 4.23 -16.73
C PRO A 113 -2.05 3.94 -15.29
N ASP A 114 -1.35 3.03 -14.63
CA ASP A 114 -1.42 2.78 -13.19
C ASP A 114 -0.03 2.93 -12.57
N VAL A 115 0.04 3.33 -11.29
CA VAL A 115 1.28 3.61 -10.58
C VAL A 115 1.23 3.15 -9.12
N MET A 116 2.41 2.80 -8.60
CA MET A 116 2.67 2.63 -7.17
C MET A 116 3.98 3.30 -6.76
N ARG A 117 4.10 3.68 -5.49
CA ARG A 117 5.31 4.30 -4.94
C ARG A 117 5.41 4.04 -3.43
N GLY A 118 6.33 3.15 -3.07
CA GLY A 118 6.52 2.57 -1.75
C GLY A 118 6.09 1.11 -1.71
N GLU A 119 4.98 0.77 -2.35
CA GLU A 119 4.45 -0.60 -2.40
C GLU A 119 5.38 -1.55 -3.16
N GLU A 120 6.12 -1.07 -4.17
CA GLU A 120 7.08 -1.87 -4.93
C GLU A 120 8.16 -2.48 -4.03
N VAL A 121 8.64 -1.71 -3.05
CA VAL A 121 9.65 -2.13 -2.09
C VAL A 121 9.07 -3.17 -1.13
N GLN A 122 7.82 -2.99 -0.70
CA GLN A 122 7.12 -3.96 0.15
C GLN A 122 6.91 -5.30 -0.56
N ILE A 123 6.51 -5.28 -1.84
CA ILE A 123 6.31 -6.49 -2.65
C ILE A 123 7.64 -7.21 -2.86
N LEU A 124 8.67 -6.52 -3.36
CA LEU A 124 9.99 -7.12 -3.58
C LEU A 124 10.59 -7.68 -2.29
N GLY A 125 10.24 -7.08 -1.14
CA GLY A 125 10.55 -7.50 0.23
C GLY A 125 10.17 -8.93 0.61
N ASP A 126 9.19 -9.51 -0.09
CA ASP A 126 8.67 -10.87 0.12
C ASP A 126 8.56 -11.67 -1.18
N ALA A 127 8.75 -11.06 -2.36
CA ALA A 127 8.57 -11.71 -3.66
C ALA A 127 9.35 -13.04 -3.77
N PRO A 128 8.71 -14.12 -4.27
CA PRO A 128 9.38 -15.40 -4.42
C PRO A 128 10.43 -15.31 -5.54
N ALA A 129 11.57 -15.96 -5.35
CA ALA A 129 12.62 -16.02 -6.38
C ALA A 129 12.20 -16.82 -7.63
N ALA A 130 11.27 -17.76 -7.46
CA ALA A 130 10.68 -18.54 -8.54
C ALA A 130 9.19 -18.77 -8.28
N GLY A 131 8.39 -18.77 -9.34
CA GLY A 131 6.95 -18.94 -9.29
C GLY A 131 6.19 -17.64 -9.05
N ARG A 132 4.88 -17.77 -8.85
CA ARG A 132 3.93 -16.66 -8.79
C ARG A 132 3.39 -16.44 -7.39
N ARG A 133 3.12 -15.19 -7.05
CA ARG A 133 2.42 -14.81 -5.82
C ARG A 133 1.58 -13.56 -6.01
N LEU A 134 0.32 -13.63 -5.61
CA LEU A 134 -0.59 -12.49 -5.59
C LEU A 134 -0.49 -11.76 -4.25
N TYR A 135 -0.41 -10.45 -4.32
CA TYR A 135 -0.37 -9.53 -3.20
C TYR A 135 -1.60 -8.64 -3.18
N VAL A 136 -2.04 -8.27 -1.98
CA VAL A 136 -2.86 -7.08 -1.75
C VAL A 136 -2.18 -6.21 -0.69
N LEU A 137 -2.04 -4.92 -0.99
CA LEU A 137 -1.50 -3.91 -0.08
C LEU A 137 -2.60 -2.91 0.23
N PRO A 138 -3.46 -3.20 1.24
CA PRO A 138 -4.62 -2.38 1.51
C PRO A 138 -4.25 -1.03 2.12
N GLY A 139 -5.00 0.02 1.76
CA GLY A 139 -4.77 1.37 2.24
C GLY A 139 -5.75 2.37 1.63
N THR A 140 -5.36 3.65 1.60
CA THR A 140 -6.10 4.70 0.87
C THR A 140 -6.31 4.31 -0.59
N HIS A 141 -5.24 3.81 -1.22
CA HIS A 141 -5.24 3.20 -2.54
C HIS A 141 -4.70 1.79 -2.39
N SER A 142 -5.59 0.80 -2.39
CA SER A 142 -5.21 -0.61 -2.33
C SER A 142 -4.50 -1.01 -3.62
N LYS A 143 -3.40 -1.75 -3.50
CA LYS A 143 -2.68 -2.32 -4.65
C LYS A 143 -2.89 -3.82 -4.69
N TRP A 144 -3.35 -4.34 -5.83
CA TRP A 144 -3.28 -5.76 -6.15
C TRP A 144 -2.11 -5.98 -7.10
N ALA A 145 -1.21 -6.90 -6.79
CA ALA A 145 0.00 -7.10 -7.59
C ALA A 145 0.37 -8.58 -7.73
N LEU A 146 0.76 -8.98 -8.94
CA LEU A 146 1.37 -10.28 -9.19
C LEU A 146 2.89 -10.12 -9.20
N ALA A 147 3.57 -10.81 -8.29
CA ALA A 147 5.00 -11.05 -8.42
C ALA A 147 5.24 -12.40 -9.11
N GLU A 148 6.20 -12.45 -10.01
CA GLU A 148 6.62 -13.66 -10.72
C GLU A 148 8.15 -13.67 -10.84
N ASP A 149 8.79 -14.74 -10.40
CA ASP A 149 10.25 -14.93 -10.57
C ASP A 149 11.09 -13.72 -10.13
N GLY A 150 10.81 -13.20 -8.93
CA GLY A 150 11.54 -12.08 -8.33
C GLY A 150 11.19 -10.68 -8.85
N ARG A 151 10.22 -10.55 -9.77
CA ARG A 151 9.80 -9.25 -10.32
C ARG A 151 8.32 -8.96 -10.06
N ILE A 152 7.96 -7.69 -10.02
CA ILE A 152 6.57 -7.24 -10.11
C ILE A 152 6.19 -7.39 -11.59
N ALA A 153 5.28 -8.32 -11.90
CA ALA A 153 4.87 -8.63 -13.26
C ALA A 153 3.61 -7.87 -13.70
N TRP A 154 2.74 -7.55 -12.75
CA TRP A 154 1.47 -6.88 -12.99
C TRP A 154 0.95 -6.25 -11.71
N PHE A 155 0.19 -5.16 -11.83
CA PHE A 155 -0.59 -4.62 -10.72
C PHE A 155 -1.79 -3.80 -11.19
N ALA A 156 -2.73 -3.57 -10.26
CA ALA A 156 -3.84 -2.65 -10.38
C ALA A 156 -4.15 -1.95 -9.05
N THR A 157 -4.65 -0.72 -9.14
CA THR A 157 -5.03 0.12 -8.00
C THR A 157 -6.55 0.13 -7.81
N SER A 158 -6.98 0.03 -6.56
CA SER A 158 -8.36 0.33 -6.13
C SER A 158 -8.37 1.46 -5.10
N MET A 159 -9.15 2.50 -5.35
CA MET A 159 -9.25 3.67 -4.45
C MET A 159 -10.19 3.45 -3.25
N THR A 160 -10.26 2.24 -2.73
CA THR A 160 -11.26 1.78 -1.74
C THR A 160 -11.24 2.58 -0.44
N GLY A 161 -10.05 2.82 0.12
CA GLY A 161 -9.90 3.59 1.35
C GLY A 161 -10.26 5.07 1.17
N GLU A 162 -9.85 5.67 0.05
CA GLU A 162 -10.22 7.05 -0.30
C GLU A 162 -11.73 7.18 -0.51
N ALA A 163 -12.33 6.28 -1.30
CA ALA A 163 -13.77 6.26 -1.53
C ALA A 163 -14.55 6.09 -0.22
N PHE A 164 -14.07 5.23 0.69
CA PHE A 164 -14.67 5.09 2.02
C PHE A 164 -14.65 6.42 2.78
N ALA A 165 -13.51 7.09 2.86
CA ALA A 165 -13.38 8.36 3.57
C ALA A 165 -14.31 9.43 2.99
N VAL A 166 -14.29 9.61 1.66
CA VAL A 166 -15.14 10.60 0.97
C VAL A 166 -16.63 10.30 1.18
N LEU A 167 -17.04 9.05 1.04
CA LEU A 167 -18.45 8.68 1.20
C LEU A 167 -18.92 8.79 2.65
N ALA A 168 -18.06 8.46 3.62
CA ALA A 168 -18.39 8.56 5.03
C ALA A 168 -18.41 10.01 5.54
N GLU A 169 -17.55 10.89 5.03
CA GLU A 169 -17.36 12.24 5.57
C GLU A 169 -18.07 13.34 4.75
N HIS A 170 -18.22 13.12 3.44
CA HIS A 170 -18.64 14.18 2.50
C HIS A 170 -19.86 13.83 1.66
N SER A 171 -20.47 12.65 1.86
CA SER A 171 -21.68 12.24 1.14
C SER A 171 -22.90 12.09 2.05
N ILE A 172 -24.08 11.95 1.43
CA ILE A 172 -25.33 11.66 2.15
C ILE A 172 -25.32 10.30 2.88
N LEU A 173 -24.44 9.37 2.48
CA LEU A 173 -24.32 8.06 3.11
C LEU A 173 -23.80 8.19 4.56
N GLY A 174 -22.87 9.13 4.78
CA GLY A 174 -22.28 9.41 6.09
C GLY A 174 -23.22 10.05 7.11
N ARG A 175 -24.34 10.66 6.67
CA ARG A 175 -25.24 11.43 7.55
C ARG A 175 -25.95 10.59 8.61
N LEU A 176 -26.06 9.28 8.40
CA LEU A 176 -26.60 8.35 9.38
C LEU A 176 -25.52 7.63 10.20
N MET A 177 -24.24 7.83 9.90
CA MET A 177 -23.16 7.12 10.59
C MET A 177 -22.86 7.79 11.91
N ASP A 178 -22.86 7.00 12.99
CA ASP A 178 -22.44 7.45 14.33
C ASP A 178 -21.16 6.73 14.74
N GLY A 179 -20.02 7.41 14.56
CA GLY A 179 -18.71 6.86 14.88
C GLY A 179 -18.21 5.81 13.90
N ARG A 180 -17.16 5.08 14.30
CA ARG A 180 -16.43 4.09 13.48
C ARG A 180 -16.14 2.80 14.23
N ALA A 181 -17.01 2.45 15.19
CA ALA A 181 -16.88 1.19 15.91
C ALA A 181 -16.95 0.02 14.92
N TYR A 182 -16.05 -0.94 15.08
CA TYR A 182 -16.07 -2.13 14.23
C TYR A 182 -17.24 -3.03 14.64
N ASP A 183 -18.13 -3.28 13.69
CA ASP A 183 -19.27 -4.18 13.80
C ASP A 183 -19.10 -5.27 12.75
N ARG A 184 -18.66 -6.45 13.20
CA ARG A 184 -18.34 -7.59 12.33
C ARG A 184 -19.56 -8.10 11.54
N PRO A 185 -20.76 -8.27 12.13
CA PRO A 185 -21.95 -8.64 11.37
C PRO A 185 -22.28 -7.66 10.23
N ALA A 186 -22.24 -6.35 10.49
CA ALA A 186 -22.49 -5.34 9.48
C ALA A 186 -21.40 -5.32 8.40
N PHE A 187 -20.13 -5.49 8.79
CA PHE A 187 -19.02 -5.66 7.86
C PHE A 187 -19.25 -6.84 6.90
N ARG A 188 -19.60 -8.02 7.42
CA ARG A 188 -19.90 -9.21 6.60
C ARG A 188 -21.12 -9.03 5.70
N ARG A 189 -22.17 -8.37 6.19
CA ARG A 189 -23.33 -7.99 5.35
C ARG A 189 -22.87 -7.09 4.20
N GLY A 190 -22.03 -6.11 4.50
CA GLY A 190 -21.37 -5.26 3.51
C GLY A 190 -20.61 -6.07 2.47
N LEU A 191 -19.71 -6.97 2.90
CA LEU A 191 -18.92 -7.83 2.01
C LEU A 191 -19.81 -8.58 1.02
N SER A 192 -20.87 -9.24 1.52
CA SER A 192 -21.82 -9.98 0.68
C SER A 192 -22.52 -9.09 -0.35
N VAL A 193 -22.97 -7.89 0.07
CA VAL A 193 -23.59 -6.93 -0.85
C VAL A 193 -22.58 -6.45 -1.90
N GLY A 194 -21.36 -6.10 -1.47
CA GLY A 194 -20.28 -5.62 -2.34
C GLY A 194 -19.82 -6.65 -3.37
N ALA A 195 -19.76 -7.92 -2.99
CA ALA A 195 -19.37 -9.03 -3.86
C ALA A 195 -20.53 -9.57 -4.73
N GLY A 196 -21.79 -9.24 -4.40
CA GLY A 196 -22.97 -9.82 -5.06
C GLY A 196 -22.99 -9.67 -6.59
N ALA A 197 -23.42 -10.71 -7.29
CA ALA A 197 -23.62 -10.68 -8.74
C ALA A 197 -24.86 -9.83 -9.11
N GLY A 198 -24.78 -9.05 -10.20
CA GLY A 198 -25.98 -8.41 -10.79
C GLY A 198 -26.12 -6.88 -10.65
N GLY A 199 -25.04 -6.11 -10.48
CA GLY A 199 -24.96 -4.73 -11.00
C GLY A 199 -24.04 -3.76 -10.26
N GLY A 200 -24.07 -2.49 -10.68
CA GLY A 200 -23.00 -1.52 -10.41
C GLY A 200 -22.83 -1.09 -8.95
N LEU A 201 -21.58 -0.89 -8.54
CA LEU A 201 -21.16 -0.43 -7.21
C LEU A 201 -21.98 0.77 -6.73
N LEU A 202 -22.19 1.79 -7.58
CA LEU A 202 -22.92 3.00 -7.25
C LEU A 202 -24.34 2.73 -6.73
N ARG A 203 -25.05 1.78 -7.33
CA ARG A 203 -26.41 1.41 -6.89
C ARG A 203 -26.37 0.76 -5.51
N ARG A 204 -25.39 -0.11 -5.27
CA ARG A 204 -25.24 -0.83 -4.00
C ARG A 204 -24.82 0.10 -2.87
N LEU A 205 -23.98 1.09 -3.13
CA LEU A 205 -23.56 2.06 -2.11
C LEU A 205 -24.74 2.77 -1.45
N PHE A 206 -25.81 3.05 -2.20
CA PHE A 206 -27.01 3.69 -1.65
C PHE A 206 -27.72 2.83 -0.59
N SER A 207 -27.49 1.51 -0.57
CA SER A 207 -28.03 0.64 0.48
C SER A 207 -27.55 1.01 1.88
N ALA A 208 -26.35 1.60 2.03
CA ALA A 208 -25.88 2.06 3.34
C ALA A 208 -26.83 3.12 3.94
N ARG A 209 -27.48 3.92 3.09
CA ARG A 209 -28.48 4.91 3.50
C ARG A 209 -29.86 4.29 3.66
N THR A 210 -30.31 3.48 2.70
CA THR A 210 -31.69 2.93 2.73
C THR A 210 -31.87 1.96 3.88
N LEU A 211 -30.89 1.10 4.17
CA LEU A 211 -30.97 0.20 5.33
C LEU A 211 -31.13 0.97 6.64
N GLY A 212 -30.43 2.09 6.81
CA GLY A 212 -30.61 2.96 7.98
C GLY A 212 -31.98 3.65 8.00
N LEU A 213 -32.53 4.04 6.85
CA LEU A 213 -33.88 4.62 6.76
C LEU A 213 -34.99 3.64 7.16
N PHE A 214 -34.79 2.36 6.85
CA PHE A 214 -35.74 1.29 7.19
C PHE A 214 -35.45 0.63 8.55
N GLY A 215 -34.49 1.15 9.33
CA GLY A 215 -34.15 0.61 10.66
C GLY A 215 -33.47 -0.75 10.62
N GLU A 216 -32.91 -1.16 9.47
CA GLU A 216 -32.22 -2.44 9.27
C GLU A 216 -30.70 -2.36 9.51
N LEU A 217 -30.17 -1.15 9.72
CA LEU A 217 -28.75 -0.91 9.96
C LEU A 217 -28.60 0.20 10.99
N GLU A 218 -28.03 -0.16 12.14
CA GLU A 218 -27.75 0.77 13.23
C GLU A 218 -26.74 1.85 12.79
N PRO A 219 -26.91 3.11 13.21
CA PRO A 219 -25.97 4.20 12.94
C PRO A 219 -24.50 3.86 13.24
N LYS A 220 -24.26 3.15 14.35
CA LYS A 220 -22.91 2.74 14.79
C LYS A 220 -22.29 1.65 13.92
N ALA A 221 -23.12 0.85 13.26
CA ALA A 221 -22.70 -0.26 12.41
C ALA A 221 -22.54 0.16 10.93
N ALA A 222 -23.12 1.30 10.55
CA ALA A 222 -23.16 1.78 9.17
C ALA A 222 -21.77 2.00 8.54
N GLY A 223 -20.79 2.46 9.33
CA GLY A 223 -19.40 2.56 8.87
C GLY A 223 -18.77 1.21 8.54
N SER A 224 -19.01 0.19 9.37
CA SER A 224 -18.52 -1.17 9.12
C SER A 224 -19.20 -1.79 7.90
N TYR A 225 -20.51 -1.57 7.72
CA TYR A 225 -21.23 -1.98 6.52
C TYR A 225 -20.66 -1.36 5.24
N LEU A 226 -20.46 -0.05 5.21
CA LEU A 226 -19.90 0.64 4.04
C LEU A 226 -18.47 0.16 3.74
N SER A 227 -17.64 -0.03 4.77
CA SER A 227 -16.29 -0.59 4.62
C SER A 227 -16.32 -1.99 4.01
N GLY A 228 -17.19 -2.86 4.52
CA GLY A 228 -17.38 -4.21 3.98
C GLY A 228 -17.88 -4.18 2.54
N LEU A 229 -18.81 -3.30 2.20
CA LEU A 229 -19.33 -3.17 0.84
C LEU A 229 -18.24 -2.80 -0.16
N LEU A 230 -17.43 -1.79 0.17
CA LEU A 230 -16.34 -1.35 -0.69
C LEU A 230 -15.25 -2.43 -0.84
N ILE A 231 -14.81 -3.05 0.26
CA ILE A 231 -13.79 -4.11 0.22
C ILE A 231 -14.31 -5.35 -0.50
N GLY A 232 -15.57 -5.74 -0.31
CA GLY A 232 -16.18 -6.87 -1.00
C GLY A 232 -16.27 -6.65 -2.51
N ALA A 233 -16.57 -5.42 -2.94
CA ALA A 233 -16.55 -5.05 -4.34
C ALA A 233 -15.13 -5.06 -4.92
N GLU A 234 -14.15 -4.54 -4.19
CA GLU A 234 -12.74 -4.59 -4.58
C GLU A 234 -12.24 -6.03 -4.77
N VAL A 235 -12.44 -6.91 -3.79
CA VAL A 235 -11.95 -8.31 -3.87
C VAL A 235 -12.59 -9.05 -5.05
N ALA A 236 -13.88 -8.81 -5.31
CA ALA A 236 -14.57 -9.40 -6.46
C ALA A 236 -14.00 -8.89 -7.80
N ASP A 237 -13.75 -7.58 -7.91
CA ASP A 237 -13.14 -6.96 -9.10
C ASP A 237 -11.71 -7.45 -9.31
N ALA A 238 -10.87 -7.38 -8.28
CA ALA A 238 -9.48 -7.80 -8.35
C ALA A 238 -9.34 -9.27 -8.76
N ARG A 239 -10.19 -10.16 -8.25
CA ARG A 239 -10.20 -11.57 -8.66
C ARG A 239 -10.48 -11.75 -10.14
N ALA A 240 -11.45 -11.01 -10.69
CA ALA A 240 -11.77 -11.04 -12.11
C ALA A 240 -10.62 -10.46 -12.95
N THR A 241 -10.06 -9.34 -12.51
CA THR A 241 -8.96 -8.64 -13.19
C THR A 241 -7.69 -9.47 -13.21
N VAL A 242 -7.30 -10.09 -12.09
CA VAL A 242 -6.14 -10.98 -12.01
C VAL A 242 -6.32 -12.20 -12.90
N ALA A 243 -7.50 -12.86 -12.86
CA ALA A 243 -7.76 -14.01 -13.72
C ALA A 243 -7.63 -13.65 -15.20
N SER A 244 -8.16 -12.50 -15.61
CA SER A 244 -8.04 -11.97 -16.97
C SER A 244 -6.59 -11.67 -17.35
N ALA A 245 -5.83 -10.99 -16.48
CA ALA A 245 -4.48 -10.55 -16.77
C ALA A 245 -3.44 -11.69 -16.77
N THR A 246 -3.68 -12.76 -16.00
CA THR A 246 -2.63 -13.75 -15.68
C THR A 246 -2.98 -15.18 -16.11
N GLY A 247 -4.19 -15.40 -16.64
CA GLY A 247 -4.72 -16.69 -17.09
C GLY A 247 -5.07 -17.67 -15.98
N THR A 248 -4.65 -17.40 -14.73
CA THR A 248 -4.91 -18.23 -13.54
C THR A 248 -4.93 -17.32 -12.31
N ALA A 249 -6.03 -17.28 -11.55
CA ALA A 249 -6.04 -16.59 -10.27
C ALA A 249 -5.40 -17.51 -9.20
N PRO A 250 -4.38 -17.05 -8.46
CA PRO A 250 -3.84 -17.82 -7.34
C PRO A 250 -4.91 -18.06 -6.26
N ASP A 251 -4.90 -19.25 -5.66
CA ASP A 251 -5.82 -19.62 -4.58
C ASP A 251 -5.49 -18.93 -3.24
N GLU A 252 -4.26 -18.40 -3.11
CA GLU A 252 -3.77 -17.70 -1.92
C GLU A 252 -3.37 -16.24 -2.25
N VAL A 253 -3.76 -15.32 -1.37
CA VAL A 253 -3.38 -13.90 -1.41
C VAL A 253 -2.46 -13.53 -0.24
N THR A 254 -1.33 -12.89 -0.53
CA THR A 254 -0.45 -12.31 0.49
C THR A 254 -0.88 -10.88 0.82
N ILE A 255 -1.19 -10.60 2.07
CA ILE A 255 -1.61 -9.28 2.54
C ILE A 255 -0.40 -8.54 3.14
N VAL A 256 -0.16 -7.31 2.71
CA VAL A 256 0.89 -6.44 3.27
C VAL A 256 0.26 -5.17 3.82
N GLY A 257 0.20 -5.02 5.15
CA GLY A 257 -0.39 -3.83 5.76
C GLY A 257 -0.46 -3.88 7.28
N GLY A 258 -1.09 -2.88 7.88
CA GLY A 258 -1.32 -2.82 9.33
C GLY A 258 -2.28 -3.92 9.80
N ALA A 259 -2.16 -4.35 11.06
CA ALA A 259 -2.87 -5.51 11.60
C ALA A 259 -4.40 -5.43 11.44
N GLU A 260 -5.02 -4.29 11.78
CA GLU A 260 -6.48 -4.13 11.72
C GLU A 260 -7.03 -4.23 10.29
N LEU A 261 -6.41 -3.52 9.34
CA LEU A 261 -6.85 -3.53 7.95
C LEU A 261 -6.55 -4.88 7.30
N SER A 262 -5.43 -5.49 7.64
CA SER A 262 -5.08 -6.84 7.17
C SER A 262 -6.09 -7.88 7.63
N ALA A 263 -6.59 -7.79 8.87
CA ALA A 263 -7.63 -8.69 9.36
C ALA A 263 -8.96 -8.53 8.59
N ARG A 264 -9.32 -7.31 8.21
CA ARG A 264 -10.53 -7.04 7.40
C ARG A 264 -10.39 -7.60 5.98
N TYR A 265 -9.22 -7.44 5.37
CA TYR A 265 -8.95 -8.00 4.04
C TYR A 265 -8.87 -9.53 4.08
N ALA A 266 -8.29 -10.14 5.11
CA ALA A 266 -8.30 -11.59 5.30
C ALA A 266 -9.73 -12.13 5.35
N GLU A 267 -10.61 -11.52 6.14
CA GLU A 267 -12.03 -11.91 6.19
C GLU A 267 -12.75 -11.73 4.85
N ALA A 268 -12.41 -10.69 4.08
CA ALA A 268 -12.98 -10.46 2.75
C ALA A 268 -12.49 -11.50 1.72
N ILE A 269 -11.21 -11.86 1.76
CA ILE A 269 -10.58 -12.86 0.90
C ILE A 269 -11.16 -14.26 1.20
N GLU A 270 -11.30 -14.61 2.48
CA GLU A 270 -11.96 -15.84 2.91
C GLU A 270 -13.43 -15.88 2.44
N ALA A 271 -14.17 -14.78 2.56
CA ALA A 271 -15.54 -14.70 2.08
C ALA A 271 -15.66 -14.85 0.55
N ALA A 272 -14.59 -14.58 -0.20
CA ALA A 272 -14.50 -14.82 -1.64
C ALA A 272 -14.04 -16.24 -2.00
N GLY A 273 -13.80 -17.11 -1.01
CA GLY A 273 -13.38 -18.50 -1.20
C GLY A 273 -11.89 -18.68 -1.48
N LEU A 274 -11.06 -17.69 -1.13
CA LEU A 274 -9.60 -17.72 -1.28
C LEU A 274 -8.93 -17.86 0.10
N THR A 275 -7.69 -18.34 0.14
CA THR A 275 -6.87 -18.29 1.36
C THR A 275 -6.05 -17.00 1.41
N SER A 276 -5.63 -16.62 2.61
CA SER A 276 -4.72 -15.49 2.78
C SER A 276 -3.61 -15.77 3.77
N ARG A 277 -2.48 -15.09 3.58
CA ARG A 277 -1.41 -15.00 4.58
C ARG A 277 -0.99 -13.55 4.76
N ILE A 278 -0.47 -13.23 5.94
CA ILE A 278 0.12 -11.92 6.21
C ILE A 278 1.61 -11.97 5.86
N ALA A 279 2.11 -11.00 5.11
CA ALA A 279 3.53 -10.87 4.84
C ALA A 279 4.32 -10.55 6.12
N PRO A 280 5.61 -10.91 6.19
CA PRO A 280 6.47 -10.51 7.31
C PRO A 280 6.50 -8.97 7.48
N ALA A 281 6.63 -8.49 8.72
CA ALA A 281 6.57 -7.05 9.01
C ALA A 281 7.79 -6.25 8.47
N ASP A 282 8.89 -6.94 8.18
CA ASP A 282 10.19 -6.42 7.78
C ASP A 282 10.41 -6.40 6.26
N THR A 283 9.36 -6.62 5.44
CA THR A 283 9.48 -6.63 3.97
C THR A 283 10.16 -5.39 3.42
N THR A 284 9.73 -4.20 3.84
CA THR A 284 10.31 -2.92 3.43
C THR A 284 11.80 -2.87 3.73
N VAL A 285 12.19 -3.23 4.96
CA VAL A 285 13.60 -3.18 5.41
C VAL A 285 14.46 -4.15 4.61
N ARG A 286 13.99 -5.39 4.41
CA ARG A 286 14.70 -6.40 3.62
C ARG A 286 14.92 -5.97 2.17
N ALA A 287 13.93 -5.33 1.56
CA ALA A 287 14.07 -4.82 0.20
C ALA A 287 15.04 -3.65 0.13
N LEU A 288 14.91 -2.65 1.01
CA LEU A 288 15.80 -1.49 1.02
C LEU A 288 17.26 -1.87 1.24
N TRP A 289 17.53 -2.84 2.12
CA TRP A 289 18.89 -3.37 2.30
C TRP A 289 19.42 -4.08 1.05
N ARG A 290 18.61 -4.93 0.40
CA ARG A 290 19.01 -5.60 -0.86
C ARG A 290 19.28 -4.61 -1.99
N LEU A 291 18.43 -3.60 -2.15
CA LEU A 291 18.61 -2.52 -3.12
C LEU A 291 19.90 -1.74 -2.83
N ALA A 292 20.17 -1.41 -1.57
CA ALA A 292 21.41 -0.73 -1.18
C ALA A 292 22.65 -1.57 -1.47
N LYS A 293 22.61 -2.88 -1.21
CA LYS A 293 23.70 -3.81 -1.52
C LYS A 293 23.93 -3.93 -3.03
N HIS A 294 22.86 -4.04 -3.82
CA HIS A 294 22.94 -4.08 -5.28
C HIS A 294 23.49 -2.77 -5.85
N ALA A 295 23.13 -1.63 -5.25
CA ALA A 295 23.66 -0.32 -5.60
C ALA A 295 25.06 0.00 -5.02
N GLU A 296 25.74 -0.99 -4.43
CA GLU A 296 27.09 -0.88 -3.85
C GLU A 296 27.22 0.22 -2.77
N LEU A 297 26.15 0.44 -1.98
CA LEU A 297 26.14 1.41 -0.87
C LEU A 297 26.66 0.84 0.46
N VAL A 298 26.68 -0.49 0.59
CA VAL A 298 27.05 -1.26 1.80
C VAL A 298 27.78 -2.54 1.46
#